data_AF-A0A8S2QKW1-F1
#
_entry.id   AF-A0A8S2QKW1-F1
#
_cell.length_a   1.000
_cell.length_b   1.000
_cell.length_c   1.000
_cell.angle_alpha   90.00
_cell.angle_beta   90.00
_cell.angle_gamma   90.00
#
_symmetry.space_group_name_H-M   'P 1'
#
loop_
_entity.id
_entity.type
_entity.pdbx_description
1 polymer ?
#
loop_
_entity_poly.entity_id
_entity_poly.type
_entity_poly.pdbx_seq_one_letter_code
_entity_poly.pdbx_strand_id
1 'polypeptide(L)'
;MMWLVLITVTLLLPLSGKVQTNTYNVTFQIAVLLPTDPQLPYDMEEVKPAIQLASDEVIRRSLLTNQYPFDVRYGNTNSSYITGPLIAIDFYAKHQADVFLGPVDGPGLAAVAR
;
A
#
# COMPACT_ATOMS: atom_id res chain seq x y z
N MET A 1 55.09 14.25 -34.07
CA MET A 1 53.77 13.60 -34.28
C MET A 1 53.34 12.89 -32.99
N MET A 2 52.95 13.62 -31.93
CA MET A 2 52.66 12.99 -30.63
C MET A 2 51.63 13.77 -29.80
N TRP A 3 50.62 14.34 -30.46
CA TRP A 3 49.57 15.15 -29.80
C TRP A 3 48.13 14.69 -30.12
N LEU A 4 47.96 13.69 -31.00
CA LEU A 4 46.63 13.23 -31.43
C LEU A 4 46.02 12.11 -30.58
N VAL A 5 46.82 11.41 -29.76
CA VAL A 5 46.34 10.25 -28.97
C VAL A 5 45.66 10.68 -27.66
N LEU A 6 45.89 11.91 -27.18
CA LEU A 6 45.30 12.40 -25.93
C LEU A 6 43.83 12.79 -26.06
N ILE A 7 43.34 13.09 -27.27
CA ILE A 7 41.95 13.56 -27.46
C ILE A 7 40.96 12.39 -27.48
N THR A 8 41.40 11.19 -27.85
CA THR A 8 40.52 10.02 -27.94
C THR A 8 40.25 9.34 -26.59
N VAL A 9 41.10 9.52 -25.58
CA VAL A 9 40.95 8.85 -24.28
C VAL A 9 40.00 9.61 -23.33
N THR A 10 39.74 10.89 -23.58
CA THR A 10 38.86 11.72 -22.74
C THR A 10 37.37 11.53 -23.01
N LEU A 11 37.00 10.76 -24.05
CA LEU A 11 35.61 10.57 -24.49
C LEU A 11 35.02 9.21 -24.07
N LEU A 12 35.49 8.63 -22.97
CA LEU A 12 34.96 7.41 -22.37
C LEU A 12 34.83 7.56 -20.85
N LEU A 13 34.32 8.71 -20.40
CA LEU A 13 33.76 8.78 -19.06
C LEU A 13 32.45 7.99 -19.08
N PRO A 14 32.29 6.92 -18.28
CA PRO A 14 30.98 6.33 -18.09
C PRO A 14 30.09 7.43 -17.54
N LEU A 15 29.04 7.78 -18.30
CA LEU A 15 27.89 8.51 -17.79
C LEU A 15 27.25 7.60 -16.72
N SER A 16 27.83 7.60 -15.52
CA SER A 16 27.16 7.19 -14.30
C SER A 16 26.09 8.25 -14.06
N GLY A 17 25.02 8.17 -14.85
CA GLY A 17 23.79 8.88 -14.57
C GLY A 17 23.42 8.53 -13.14
N LYS A 18 23.46 9.52 -12.25
CA LYS A 18 22.85 9.37 -10.94
C LYS A 18 21.39 9.07 -11.21
N VAL A 19 20.99 7.81 -11.03
CA VAL A 19 19.58 7.42 -11.01
C VAL A 19 18.95 8.25 -9.92
N GLN A 20 18.19 9.27 -10.33
CA GLN A 20 17.56 10.22 -9.45
C GLN A 20 16.30 9.51 -8.93
N THR A 21 16.46 8.78 -7.82
CA THR A 21 15.34 8.19 -7.10
C THR A 21 14.54 9.33 -6.50
N ASN A 22 13.48 9.77 -7.18
CA ASN A 22 12.52 10.68 -6.58
C ASN A 22 11.87 9.96 -5.40
N THR A 23 12.23 10.37 -4.19
CA THR A 23 11.57 9.92 -2.97
C THR A 23 10.24 10.65 -2.88
N TYR A 24 9.14 9.96 -3.18
CA TYR A 24 7.81 10.50 -2.96
C TYR A 24 7.49 10.37 -1.47
N ASN A 25 7.30 11.48 -0.76
CA ASN A 25 6.93 11.49 0.67
C ASN A 25 5.43 11.20 0.90
N VAL A 26 4.82 10.37 0.05
CA VAL A 26 3.40 10.05 0.12
C VAL A 26 3.27 8.66 0.74
N THR A 27 2.61 8.59 1.90
CA THR A 27 2.24 7.31 2.52
C THR A 27 0.92 6.84 1.91
N PHE A 28 0.91 5.62 1.38
CA PHE A 28 -0.30 4.99 0.87
C PHE A 28 -1.14 4.43 2.01
N GLN A 29 -2.43 4.79 2.04
CA GLN A 29 -3.35 4.36 3.06
C GLN A 29 -4.17 3.16 2.54
N ILE A 30 -4.04 2.02 3.19
CA ILE A 30 -4.82 0.82 2.89
C ILE A 30 -5.90 0.70 3.96
N ALA A 31 -7.18 0.76 3.58
CA ALA A 31 -8.28 0.49 4.47
C ALA A 31 -8.75 -0.96 4.35
N VAL A 32 -8.87 -1.64 5.47
CA VAL A 32 -9.36 -3.01 5.60
C VAL A 32 -10.69 -2.97 6.35
N LEU A 33 -11.75 -3.44 5.71
CA LEU A 33 -13.07 -3.49 6.31
C LEU A 33 -13.42 -4.93 6.64
N LEU A 34 -13.64 -5.23 7.92
CA LEU A 34 -13.93 -6.59 8.41
C LEU A 34 -14.98 -6.51 9.53
N PRO A 35 -15.81 -7.53 9.74
CA PRO A 35 -16.65 -7.59 10.93
C PRO A 35 -15.82 -8.00 12.16
N THR A 36 -16.30 -7.64 13.34
CA THR A 36 -15.88 -8.24 14.61
C THR A 36 -16.96 -9.22 15.06
N ASP A 37 -16.90 -10.45 14.57
CA ASP A 37 -17.78 -11.55 14.90
C ASP A 37 -16.97 -12.86 14.96
N PRO A 38 -16.73 -13.42 16.16
CA PRO A 38 -15.90 -14.61 16.35
C PRO A 38 -16.49 -15.89 15.73
N GLN A 39 -17.71 -15.85 15.21
CA GLN A 39 -18.29 -16.97 14.46
C GLN A 39 -17.86 -16.98 12.98
N LEU A 40 -17.29 -15.89 12.49
CA LEU A 40 -16.88 -15.75 11.10
C LEU A 40 -15.38 -16.05 10.95
N PRO A 41 -14.96 -16.84 9.94
CA PRO A 41 -13.55 -17.16 9.72
C PRO A 41 -12.71 -15.97 9.21
N TYR A 42 -13.35 -14.82 8.99
CA TYR A 42 -12.75 -13.56 8.57
C TYR A 42 -12.99 -12.45 9.61
N ASP A 43 -13.21 -12.85 10.87
CA ASP A 43 -13.24 -11.95 12.00
C ASP A 43 -11.98 -11.06 12.04
N MET A 44 -12.17 -9.80 12.39
CA MET A 44 -11.07 -8.83 12.43
C MET A 44 -9.96 -9.23 13.40
N GLU A 45 -10.28 -9.78 14.57
CA GLU A 45 -9.26 -10.15 15.56
C GLU A 45 -8.45 -11.38 15.10
N GLU A 46 -9.05 -12.26 14.31
CA GLU A 46 -8.36 -13.40 13.71
C GLU A 46 -7.50 -13.01 12.49
N VAL A 47 -8.00 -12.11 11.64
CA VAL A 47 -7.35 -11.75 10.37
C VAL A 47 -6.27 -10.69 10.53
N LYS A 48 -6.44 -9.74 11.47
CA LYS A 48 -5.50 -8.63 11.67
C LYS A 48 -4.05 -9.07 11.93
N PRO A 49 -3.76 -10.11 12.73
CA PRO A 49 -2.40 -10.63 12.89
C PRO A 49 -1.79 -11.14 11.57
N ALA A 50 -2.58 -11.78 10.71
CA ALA A 50 -2.11 -12.27 9.42
C ALA A 50 -1.78 -11.12 8.46
N ILE A 51 -2.61 -10.07 8.45
CA ILE A 51 -2.34 -8.84 7.67
C ILE A 51 -1.10 -8.13 8.20
N GLN A 52 -0.91 -8.07 9.52
CA GLN A 52 0.29 -7.49 10.12
C GLN A 52 1.54 -8.24 9.67
N LEU A 53 1.55 -9.58 9.77
CA LEU A 53 2.66 -10.42 9.30
C LEU A 53 2.96 -10.21 7.80
N ALA A 54 1.93 -10.12 6.97
CA ALA A 54 2.10 -9.83 5.54
C ALA A 54 2.68 -8.44 5.29
N SER A 55 2.21 -7.43 6.03
CA SER A 55 2.70 -6.05 5.95
C SER A 55 4.16 -5.96 6.37
N ASP A 56 4.51 -6.58 7.49
CA ASP A 56 5.88 -6.66 7.99
C ASP A 56 6.80 -7.34 6.96
N GLU A 57 6.33 -8.38 6.29
CA GLU A 57 7.11 -9.09 5.28
C GLU A 57 7.32 -8.27 4.00
N VAL A 58 6.29 -7.51 3.56
CA VAL A 58 6.40 -6.57 2.44
C VAL A 58 7.44 -5.50 2.74
N ILE A 59 7.42 -4.94 3.95
CA ILE A 59 8.38 -3.94 4.42
C ILE A 59 9.78 -4.56 4.51
N ARG A 60 9.92 -5.71 5.17
CA ARG A 60 11.20 -6.39 5.41
C ARG A 60 11.91 -6.77 4.11
N ARG A 61 11.15 -7.19 3.10
CA ARG A 61 11.69 -7.55 1.78
C ARG A 61 11.81 -6.36 0.82
N SER A 62 11.40 -5.16 1.23
CA SER A 62 11.30 -3.98 0.36
C SER A 62 10.57 -4.29 -0.97
N LEU A 63 9.49 -5.09 -0.90
CA LEU A 63 8.72 -5.49 -2.09
C LEU A 63 8.02 -4.30 -2.73
N LEU A 64 7.60 -3.35 -1.90
CA LEU A 64 7.33 -2.00 -2.33
C LEU A 64 8.64 -1.23 -2.16
N THR A 65 9.12 -0.59 -3.23
CA THR A 65 10.32 0.25 -3.16
C THR A 65 10.21 1.19 -1.95
N ASN A 66 11.31 1.42 -1.22
CA ASN A 66 11.37 2.31 -0.04
C ASN A 66 10.86 3.75 -0.28
N GLN A 67 10.47 4.07 -1.51
CA GLN A 67 9.81 5.29 -1.95
C GLN A 67 8.30 5.31 -1.66
N TYR A 68 7.69 4.20 -1.25
CA TYR A 68 6.25 4.07 -1.07
C TYR A 68 5.91 3.46 0.30
N PRO A 69 6.05 4.24 1.39
CA PRO A 69 5.57 3.80 2.69
C PRO A 69 4.04 3.58 2.62
N PHE A 70 3.52 2.66 3.42
CA PHE A 70 2.09 2.43 3.53
C PHE A 70 1.66 2.22 4.99
N ASP A 71 0.40 2.53 5.27
CA ASP A 71 -0.27 2.31 6.56
C ASP A 71 -1.54 1.49 6.34
N VAL A 72 -1.87 0.61 7.28
CA VAL A 72 -3.06 -0.23 7.21
C VAL A 72 -4.04 0.18 8.30
N ARG A 73 -5.23 0.60 7.90
CA ARG A 73 -6.31 1.03 8.78
C ARG A 73 -7.45 0.02 8.76
N TYR A 74 -8.11 -0.15 9.90
CA TYR A 74 -9.16 -1.14 10.06
C TYR A 74 -10.49 -0.46 10.39
N GLY A 75 -11.56 -0.93 9.75
CA GLY A 75 -12.93 -0.48 10.01
C GLY A 75 -13.85 -1.66 10.30
N ASN A 76 -14.52 -1.64 11.45
CA ASN A 76 -15.44 -2.71 11.85
C ASN A 76 -16.79 -2.55 11.14
N THR A 77 -17.13 -3.48 10.26
CA THR A 77 -18.39 -3.44 9.51
C THR A 77 -19.60 -3.82 10.36
N ASN A 78 -19.40 -4.46 11.53
CA ASN A 78 -20.44 -5.04 12.37
C ASN A 78 -21.41 -5.95 11.58
N SER A 79 -20.93 -6.59 10.50
CA SER A 79 -21.74 -7.41 9.59
C SER A 79 -22.99 -6.68 9.06
N SER A 80 -22.91 -5.34 8.93
CA SER A 80 -24.04 -4.47 8.63
C SER A 80 -24.00 -3.93 7.21
N TYR A 81 -25.16 -4.04 6.54
CA TYR A 81 -25.47 -3.53 5.22
C TYR A 81 -25.35 -2.00 5.12
N ILE A 82 -25.33 -1.29 6.26
CA ILE A 82 -25.27 0.17 6.35
C ILE A 82 -23.89 0.63 6.83
N THR A 83 -23.36 -0.03 7.86
CA THR A 83 -22.16 0.43 8.56
C THR A 83 -20.90 0.30 7.71
N GLY A 84 -20.72 -0.81 6.99
CA GLY A 84 -19.57 -1.01 6.10
C GLY A 84 -19.44 0.10 5.05
N PRO A 85 -20.49 0.38 4.26
CA PRO A 85 -20.47 1.48 3.29
C PRO A 85 -20.21 2.86 3.91
N LEU A 86 -20.80 3.15 5.07
CA LEU A 86 -20.58 4.44 5.74
C LEU A 86 -19.13 4.62 6.19
N ILE A 87 -18.50 3.56 6.71
CA ILE A 87 -17.08 3.60 7.09
C ILE A 87 -16.20 3.75 5.83
N ALA A 88 -16.52 3.06 4.74
CA ALA A 88 -15.78 3.21 3.48
C ALA A 88 -15.83 4.65 2.94
N ILE A 89 -17.03 5.25 2.95
CA ILE A 89 -17.23 6.65 2.56
C ILE A 89 -16.46 7.59 3.50
N ASP A 90 -16.48 7.34 4.81
CA ASP A 90 -15.76 8.16 5.79
C ASP A 90 -14.24 8.10 5.57
N PHE A 91 -13.70 6.90 5.33
CA PHE A 91 -12.28 6.74 4.98
C PHE A 91 -11.91 7.44 3.68
N TYR A 92 -12.74 7.31 2.63
CA TYR A 92 -12.51 8.01 1.37
C TYR A 92 -12.56 9.54 1.55
N ALA A 93 -13.62 10.05 2.19
CA ALA A 93 -13.85 11.48 2.39
C ALA A 93 -12.78 12.14 3.27
N LYS A 94 -12.17 11.39 4.19
CA LYS A 94 -11.09 11.87 5.07
C LYS A 94 -9.69 11.64 4.50
N HIS A 95 -9.55 11.16 3.26
CA HIS A 95 -8.27 10.76 2.67
C HIS A 95 -7.49 9.75 3.54
N GLN A 96 -8.21 8.79 4.13
CA GLN A 96 -7.68 7.73 4.98
C GLN A 96 -7.63 6.37 4.28
N ALA A 97 -7.98 6.31 2.99
CA ALA A 97 -7.90 5.13 2.16
C ALA A 97 -7.62 5.54 0.70
N ASP A 98 -6.49 5.06 0.18
CA ASP A 98 -6.16 5.04 -1.25
C ASP A 98 -6.58 3.70 -1.88
N VAL A 99 -6.56 2.63 -1.09
CA VAL A 99 -6.95 1.28 -1.48
C VAL A 99 -7.84 0.67 -0.41
N PHE A 100 -8.89 -0.03 -0.83
CA PHE A 100 -9.76 -0.81 0.06
C PHE A 100 -9.49 -2.32 -0.11
N LEU A 101 -9.38 -3.03 1.01
CA LEU A 101 -9.38 -4.48 1.08
C LEU A 101 -10.63 -4.92 1.86
N GLY A 102 -11.47 -5.72 1.20
CA GLY A 102 -12.80 -6.06 1.73
C GLY A 102 -13.84 -4.98 1.45
N PRO A 103 -15.04 -5.07 2.07
CA PRO A 103 -15.40 -6.00 3.15
C PRO A 103 -15.76 -7.41 2.69
N VAL A 104 -15.52 -8.42 3.53
CA VAL A 104 -15.75 -9.84 3.16
C VAL A 104 -17.19 -10.29 3.42
N ASP A 105 -17.96 -9.53 4.20
CA ASP A 105 -19.38 -9.77 4.42
C ASP A 105 -20.23 -9.27 3.23
N GLY A 106 -21.05 -10.19 2.71
CA GLY A 106 -21.70 -10.07 1.39
C GLY A 106 -22.29 -8.71 1.01
N PRO A 107 -23.11 -8.05 1.84
CA PRO A 107 -23.78 -6.83 1.43
C PRO A 107 -22.94 -5.56 1.51
N GLY A 108 -21.98 -5.49 2.45
CA GLY A 108 -21.04 -4.37 2.51
C GLY A 108 -20.13 -4.37 1.28
N LEU A 109 -19.78 -5.56 0.77
CA LEU A 109 -18.81 -5.73 -0.31
C LEU A 109 -19.28 -5.06 -1.60
N ALA A 110 -20.55 -5.24 -1.95
CA ALA A 110 -21.11 -4.72 -3.19
C ALA A 110 -21.10 -3.18 -3.28
N ALA A 111 -21.14 -2.49 -2.14
CA ALA A 111 -21.12 -1.03 -2.09
C ALA A 111 -19.71 -0.44 -2.12
N VAL A 112 -18.72 -1.16 -1.58
CA VAL A 112 -17.32 -0.69 -1.52
C VAL A 112 -16.53 -1.06 -2.78
N ALA A 113 -16.90 -2.13 -3.48
CA ALA A 113 -16.22 -2.61 -4.68
C ALA A 113 -16.57 -1.85 -5.98
N ARG A 114 -17.41 -0.81 -5.91
CA ARG A 114 -17.83 0.01 -7.06
C ARG A 114 -17.04 1.31 -7.12
#